data_AF-A0A968SPM4-F1
#
_entry.id   AF-A0A968SPM4-F1
#
_cell.length_a   1.000
_cell.length_b   1.000
_cell.length_c   1.000
_cell.angle_alpha   90.00
_cell.angle_beta   90.00
_cell.angle_gamma   90.00
#
_symmetry.space_group_name_H-M   'P 1'
#
loop_
_entity.id
_entity.type
_entity.pdbx_description
1 polymer ?
#
loop_
_entity_poly.entity_id
_entity_poly.type
_entity_poly.pdbx_seq_one_letter_code
_entity_poly.pdbx_strand_id
1 'polypeptide(L)' 'MREDDDLVPPKWRSLFNNQDWLIHDIVVKSFWGFGVIAAIAHVLVYFWQPWLP' A
#
# COMPACT_ATOMS: atom_id res chain seq x y z
N MET A 1 -20.67 17.81 0.23
CA MET A 1 -19.97 16.58 0.61
C MET A 1 -21.03 15.63 1.12
N ARG A 2 -20.96 14.34 0.79
CA ARG A 2 -21.78 13.35 1.49
C ARG A 2 -21.37 13.37 2.96
N GLU A 3 -22.33 13.49 3.87
CA GLU A 3 -22.04 13.54 5.31
C GLU A 3 -21.53 12.17 5.82
N ASP A 4 -21.77 11.14 5.03
CA ASP A 4 -21.50 9.73 5.30
C ASP A 4 -20.04 9.30 5.05
N ASP A 5 -19.20 10.15 4.43
CA ASP A 5 -17.80 9.85 4.05
C ASP A 5 -16.78 10.41 5.05
N ASP A 6 -16.98 10.09 6.33
CA ASP A 6 -16.18 10.58 7.47
C ASP A 6 -14.78 9.95 7.57
N LEU A 7 -14.61 8.71 7.11
CA LEU A 7 -13.33 7.99 7.12
C LEU A 7 -12.37 8.50 6.04
N VAL A 8 -12.91 9.16 5.01
CA VAL A 8 -12.12 9.72 3.91
C VAL A 8 -11.53 11.07 4.32
N PRO A 9 -10.20 11.27 4.22
CA PRO A 9 -9.58 12.57 4.47
C PRO A 9 -10.16 13.67 3.56
N PRO A 10 -10.31 14.92 4.04
CA PRO A 10 -11.02 15.97 3.30
C PRO A 10 -10.55 16.20 1.86
N LYS A 11 -9.25 16.06 1.60
CA LYS A 11 -8.65 16.22 0.26
C LYS A 11 -9.04 15.13 -0.75
N TRP A 12 -9.53 13.98 -0.29
CA TRP A 12 -9.81 12.81 -1.13
C TRP A 12 -11.31 12.50 -1.26
N ARG A 13 -12.19 13.23 -0.57
CA ARG A 13 -13.65 13.04 -0.59
C ARG A 13 -14.32 13.28 -1.95
N SER A 14 -13.63 13.95 -2.89
CA SER A 14 -14.12 14.09 -4.26
C SER A 14 -13.95 12.82 -5.10
N LEU A 15 -13.07 11.90 -4.67
CA LEU A 15 -12.66 10.72 -5.43
C LEU A 15 -13.13 9.41 -4.81
N PHE A 16 -13.29 9.36 -3.49
CA PHE A 16 -13.61 8.14 -2.76
C PHE A 16 -14.79 8.35 -1.81
N ASN A 17 -15.56 7.27 -1.62
CA ASN A 17 -16.45 7.10 -0.49
C ASN A 17 -15.78 6.24 0.60
N ASN A 18 -16.45 6.06 1.74
CA ASN A 18 -15.94 5.26 2.85
C ASN A 18 -15.58 3.81 2.49
N GLN A 19 -16.41 3.12 1.70
CA GLN A 19 -16.16 1.73 1.31
C GLN A 19 -14.89 1.61 0.45
N ASP A 20 -14.78 2.48 -0.55
CA ASP A 20 -13.61 2.49 -1.45
C ASP A 20 -12.34 2.87 -0.68
N TRP A 21 -12.44 3.81 0.25
CA TRP A 21 -11.32 4.26 1.07
C TRP A 21 -10.78 3.15 1.99
N LEU A 22 -11.66 2.35 2.59
CA LEU A 22 -11.24 1.21 3.42
C LEU A 22 -10.49 0.16 2.60
N ILE A 23 -10.98 -0.18 1.41
CA ILE A 23 -10.29 -1.13 0.52
C ILE A 23 -8.94 -0.57 0.09
N HIS A 24 -8.90 0.70 -0.33
CA HIS A 24 -7.68 1.38 -0.71
C HIS A 24 -6.64 1.38 0.42
N ASP A 25 -7.05 1.72 1.65
CA ASP A 25 -6.16 1.77 2.80
C ASP A 25 -5.57 0.39 3.13
N ILE A 26 -6.38 -0.67 3.09
CA ILE A 26 -5.91 -2.05 3.27
C ILE A 26 -4.89 -2.41 2.20
N VAL A 27 -5.23 -2.21 0.93
CA VAL A 27 -4.37 -2.59 -0.21
C VAL A 27 -3.05 -1.84 -0.18
N VAL A 28 -3.06 -0.53 0.07
CA VAL A 28 -1.82 0.28 0.13
C VAL A 28 -0.91 -0.21 1.26
N LYS A 29 -1.45 -0.46 2.45
CA LYS A 29 -0.67 -0.97 3.59
C LYS A 29 -0.11 -2.36 3.33
N SER A 30 -0.94 -3.27 2.79
CA SER A 30 -0.51 -4.62 2.43
C SER A 30 0.56 -4.61 1.33
N PHE A 31 0.42 -3.77 0.31
CA PHE A 31 1.38 -3.66 -0.78
C PHE A 31 2.73 -3.14 -0.29
N TRP A 32 2.74 -2.11 0.57
CA TRP A 32 3.97 -1.62 1.19
C TRP A 32 4.61 -2.68 2.10
N GLY A 33 3.82 -3.40 2.90
CA GLY A 33 4.30 -4.49 3.73
C GLY A 33 4.96 -5.60 2.90
N PHE A 34 4.30 -6.04 1.84
CA PHE A 34 4.85 -7.01 0.90
C PHE A 34 6.12 -6.51 0.22
N GLY A 35 6.10 -5.26 -0.29
CA GLY A 35 7.23 -4.66 -1.00
C GLY A 35 8.49 -4.58 -0.15
N VAL A 36 8.37 -4.20 1.13
CA VAL A 36 9.50 -4.16 2.07
C VAL A 36 10.07 -5.55 2.31
N ILE A 37 9.21 -6.53 2.59
CA ILE A 37 9.64 -7.92 2.82
C ILE A 37 10.34 -8.48 1.57
N ALA A 38 9.74 -8.28 0.40
CA ALA A 38 10.29 -8.72 -0.87
C ALA A 38 11.65 -8.06 -1.15
N ALA A 39 11.79 -6.75 -0.96
CA ALA A 39 13.05 -6.05 -1.14
C ALA A 39 14.16 -6.61 -0.24
N ILE A 40 13.87 -6.81 1.06
CA ILE A 40 14.83 -7.40 2.00
C ILE A 40 15.22 -8.81 1.56
N ALA A 41 14.25 -9.64 1.20
CA ALA A 41 14.50 -11.02 0.74
C ALA A 41 15.42 -11.04 -0.49
N HIS A 42 15.13 -10.21 -1.50
CA HIS A 42 15.95 -10.15 -2.71
C HIS A 42 17.36 -9.62 -2.41
N VAL A 43 17.51 -8.62 -1.54
CA VAL A 43 18.83 -8.12 -1.11
C VAL A 43 19.64 -9.21 -0.42
N LEU A 44 19.02 -9.97 0.49
CA LEU A 44 19.70 -11.07 1.19
C LEU A 44 20.12 -12.19 0.23
N VAL A 45 19.24 -12.60 -0.68
CA VAL A 45 19.57 -13.63 -1.68
C VAL A 45 20.65 -13.13 -2.63
N TYR A 46 20.63 -11.85 -3.01
CA TYR A 46 21.66 -11.27 -3.86
C TYR A 46 23.05 -11.31 -3.19
N PHE A 47 23.13 -11.05 -1.89
CA PHE A 47 24.39 -11.19 -1.15
C PHE A 47 24.84 -12.65 -1.00
N TRP A 48 23.92 -13.61 -0.92
CA TRP A 48 24.27 -15.04 -0.83
C TRP A 48 24.71 -15.62 -2.19
N GLN A 49 23.95 -15.36 -3.24
CA GLN A 49 24.22 -15.81 -4.60
C GLN A 49 23.82 -14.71 -5.59
N PRO A 50 24.74 -13.80 -5.95
CA PRO A 50 24.44 -12.73 -6.88
C PRO A 50 24.10 -13.31 -8.25
N TRP A 51 23.03 -12.79 -8.84
CA TRP A 51 22.53 -13.21 -10.15
C TRP A 51 22.73 -12.14 -11.24
N LEU A 52 23.29 -10.97 -10.88
CA LEU A 52 23.72 -9.95 -11.83
C LEU A 52 25.23 -10.12 -12.08
N PRO A 53 25.71 -9.97 -13.33
CA PRO A 53 27.11 -10.12 -13.70
C PRO A 53 28.02 -9.04 -13.11
#